data_AF-A0A1H3S1F7-F1
#
_entry.id   AF-A0A1H3S1F7-F1
#
_cell.length_a   1.000
_cell.length_b   1.000
_cell.length_c   1.000
_cell.angle_alpha   90.00
_cell.angle_beta   90.00
_cell.angle_gamma   90.00
#
_symmetry.space_group_name_H-M   'P 1'
#
loop_
_entity.id
_entity.type
_entity.pdbx_description
1 polymer ?
#
loop_
_entity_poly.entity_id
_entity_poly.type
_entity_poly.pdbx_seq_one_letter_code
_entity_poly.pdbx_strand_id
1 'polypeptide(L)'
;MKTAASSPKPTTGWFKSSFSNPSQACVEIRFEDGLVQVRDSKDRGEGPVIDVPGREWQTVLAEVAGLVPGGTNRAIRIVLHADGGAEFQPLPARSLALSYTAAEWDAFVAGVRAGEFDLPHSARPAA
;
A
#
# COMPACT_ATOMS: atom_id res chain seq x y z
N MET A 1 2.32 -21.08 14.17
CA MET A 1 3.51 -20.87 13.33
C MET A 1 3.05 -20.93 11.88
N LYS A 2 2.82 -19.78 11.23
CA LYS A 2 2.55 -19.75 9.78
C LYS A 2 3.80 -19.25 9.11
N THR A 3 4.56 -20.17 8.55
CA THR A 3 5.70 -19.87 7.70
C THR A 3 5.15 -19.23 6.42
N ALA A 4 5.41 -17.94 6.20
CA ALA A 4 5.05 -17.29 4.94
C ALA A 4 5.99 -17.81 3.85
N ALA A 5 5.50 -18.73 3.03
CA ALA A 5 6.14 -19.05 1.76
C ALA A 5 5.96 -17.84 0.84
N SER A 6 7.07 -17.35 0.26
CA SER A 6 7.07 -16.24 -0.68
C SER A 6 6.24 -16.63 -1.91
N SER A 7 4.99 -16.18 -1.97
CA SER A 7 4.14 -16.34 -3.15
C SER A 7 4.68 -15.46 -4.29
N PRO A 8 4.75 -15.97 -5.54
CA PRO A 8 5.13 -15.13 -6.67
C PRO A 8 4.13 -13.97 -6.81
N LYS A 9 4.66 -12.75 -6.80
CA LYS A 9 3.87 -11.51 -6.83
C LYS A 9 3.02 -11.47 -8.10
N PRO A 10 1.71 -11.17 -8.03
CA PRO A 10 0.93 -10.91 -9.23
C PRO A 10 1.54 -9.71 -9.94
N THR A 11 2.10 -9.93 -11.13
CA THR A 11 2.58 -8.85 -12.00
C THR A 11 1.45 -8.16 -12.75
N THR A 12 0.21 -8.65 -12.57
CA THR A 12 -1.02 -8.10 -13.16
C THR A 12 -2.18 -8.20 -12.16
N GLY A 13 -3.07 -7.21 -12.21
CA GLY A 13 -4.29 -7.17 -11.39
C GLY A 13 -4.10 -6.62 -9.97
N TRP A 14 -5.20 -6.60 -9.22
CA TRP A 14 -5.25 -6.15 -7.83
C TRP A 14 -4.86 -7.28 -6.88
N PHE A 15 -4.04 -6.99 -5.89
CA PHE A 15 -3.64 -7.94 -4.86
C PHE A 15 -3.59 -7.29 -3.48
N LYS A 16 -3.64 -8.13 -2.44
CA LYS A 16 -3.58 -7.75 -1.02
C LYS A 16 -2.36 -8.39 -0.36
N SER A 17 -2.07 -7.96 0.87
CA SER A 17 -1.12 -8.63 1.76
C SER A 17 -1.53 -10.08 2.00
N SER A 18 -0.56 -11.01 2.09
CA SER A 18 -0.85 -12.39 2.50
C SER A 18 -1.28 -12.52 3.97
N PHE A 19 -1.05 -11.46 4.75
CA PHE A 19 -1.47 -11.33 6.14
C PHE A 19 -2.93 -10.84 6.28
N SER A 20 -3.54 -10.39 5.19
CA SER A 20 -4.93 -9.93 5.16
C SER A 20 -5.92 -11.09 5.34
N ASN A 21 -7.02 -10.83 6.06
CA ASN A 21 -8.15 -11.75 6.14
C ASN A 21 -9.04 -11.62 4.88
N PRO A 22 -9.37 -12.72 4.17
CA PRO A 22 -10.22 -12.66 2.97
C PRO A 22 -11.60 -12.05 3.19
N SER A 23 -12.12 -12.10 4.42
CA SER A 23 -13.45 -11.60 4.77
C SER A 23 -13.47 -10.14 5.24
N GLN A 24 -12.32 -9.45 5.26
CA GLN A 24 -12.21 -8.08 5.73
C GLN A 24 -11.86 -7.11 4.60
N ALA A 25 -12.32 -5.87 4.75
CA ALA A 25 -11.80 -4.72 4.03
C ALA A 25 -10.28 -4.67 4.20
N CYS A 26 -9.52 -4.27 3.17
CA CYS A 26 -8.07 -4.29 3.17
C CYS A 26 -7.51 -3.36 2.09
N VAL A 27 -6.27 -2.93 2.29
CA VAL A 27 -5.47 -2.25 1.27
C VAL A 27 -5.29 -3.16 0.06
N GLU A 28 -5.70 -2.70 -1.12
CA GLU A 28 -5.43 -3.35 -2.39
C GLU A 28 -4.45 -2.55 -3.23
N ILE A 29 -3.49 -3.25 -3.82
CA ILE A 29 -2.42 -2.70 -4.62
C ILE A 29 -2.48 -3.28 -6.03
N ARG A 30 -2.18 -2.43 -7.02
CA ARG A 30 -1.94 -2.86 -8.40
C ARG A 30 -0.78 -2.08 -8.98
N PHE A 31 0.07 -2.76 -9.73
CA PHE A 31 1.14 -2.14 -10.50
C PHE A 31 0.66 -1.91 -11.93
N GLU A 32 0.77 -0.68 -12.43
CA GLU A 32 0.37 -0.30 -13.78
C GLU A 32 1.22 0.87 -14.28
N ASP A 33 1.85 0.73 -15.45
CA ASP A 33 2.52 1.82 -16.18
C ASP A 33 3.46 2.71 -15.33
N GLY A 34 4.24 2.09 -14.44
CA GLY A 34 5.18 2.81 -13.56
C GLY A 34 4.50 3.52 -12.37
N LEU A 35 3.21 3.31 -12.19
CA LEU A 35 2.41 3.71 -11.05
C LEU A 35 2.09 2.49 -10.17
N VAL A 36 1.80 2.81 -8.91
CA VAL A 36 1.21 1.90 -7.94
C VAL A 36 -0.15 2.48 -7.58
N GLN A 37 -1.19 1.76 -7.94
CA GLN A 37 -2.56 2.11 -7.60
C GLN A 37 -2.90 1.50 -6.24
N VAL A 38 -3.50 2.31 -5.37
CA VAL A 38 -3.95 1.92 -4.04
C VAL A 38 -5.45 2.17 -3.94
N ARG A 39 -6.19 1.20 -3.43
CA ARG A 39 -7.63 1.36 -3.14
C ARG A 39 -8.03 0.59 -1.89
N ASP A 40 -9.29 0.70 -1.52
CA ASP A 40 -9.89 -0.11 -0.47
C ASP A 40 -10.82 -1.17 -1.07
N SER A 41 -10.61 -2.45 -0.71
CA SER A 41 -11.46 -3.52 -1.21
C SER A 41 -12.92 -3.44 -0.73
N LYS A 42 -13.21 -2.71 0.36
CA LYS A 42 -14.58 -2.56 0.88
C LYS A 42 -15.50 -1.82 -0.07
N ASP A 43 -14.93 -0.98 -0.92
CA ASP A 43 -15.66 -0.20 -1.90
C ASP A 43 -15.99 -1.01 -3.15
N ARG A 44 -15.61 -2.30 -3.21
CA ARG A 44 -15.96 -3.26 -4.28
C ARG A 44 -15.60 -2.79 -5.70
N GLY A 45 -14.58 -1.93 -5.80
CA GLY A 45 -14.11 -1.35 -7.07
C GLY A 45 -14.78 -0.04 -7.48
N GLU A 46 -15.76 0.45 -6.72
CA GLU A 46 -16.46 1.72 -6.95
C GLU A 46 -15.82 2.91 -6.20
N GLY A 47 -14.87 2.61 -5.30
CA GLY A 47 -14.20 3.60 -4.45
C GLY A 47 -13.05 4.34 -5.13
N PRO A 48 -12.51 5.36 -4.45
CA PRO A 48 -11.38 6.10 -4.97
C PRO A 48 -10.14 5.22 -5.15
N VAL A 49 -9.33 5.56 -6.16
CA VAL A 49 -8.02 4.98 -6.40
C VAL A 49 -6.98 6.09 -6.24
N ILE A 50 -5.96 5.84 -5.43
CA ILE A 50 -4.79 6.71 -5.31
C ILE A 50 -3.68 6.17 -6.21
N ASP A 51 -3.22 6.98 -7.15
CA ASP A 51 -2.05 6.67 -7.96
C ASP A 51 -0.78 7.21 -7.31
N VAL A 52 0.17 6.32 -7.02
CA VAL A 52 1.48 6.64 -6.46
C VAL A 52 2.56 6.36 -7.50
N PRO A 53 3.41 7.33 -7.88
CA PRO A 53 4.53 7.05 -8.77
C PRO A 53 5.45 5.98 -8.18
N GLY A 54 5.91 5.02 -8.99
CA GLY A 54 6.73 3.91 -8.50
C GLY A 54 8.00 4.34 -7.76
N ARG A 55 8.62 5.46 -8.18
CA ARG A 55 9.77 6.06 -7.46
C ARG A 55 9.42 6.52 -6.04
N GLU A 56 8.21 7.03 -5.84
CA GLU A 56 7.73 7.48 -4.52
C GLU A 56 7.22 6.29 -3.70
N TRP A 57 6.70 5.26 -4.36
CA TRP A 57 6.22 4.05 -3.70
C TRP A 57 7.28 3.40 -2.82
N GLN A 58 8.53 3.34 -3.28
CA GLN A 58 9.63 2.82 -2.46
C GLN A 58 9.82 3.63 -1.16
N THR A 59 9.67 4.95 -1.23
CA THR A 59 9.73 5.83 -0.06
C THR A 59 8.51 5.63 0.84
N VAL A 60 7.32 5.42 0.26
CA VAL A 60 6.10 5.06 1.01
C VAL A 60 6.31 3.77 1.80
N LEU A 61 6.83 2.72 1.15
CA LEU A 61 7.14 1.46 1.84
C LEU A 61 8.17 1.64 2.95
N ALA A 62 9.21 2.45 2.73
CA ALA A 62 10.20 2.76 3.73
C ALA A 62 9.60 3.53 4.93
N GLU A 63 8.69 4.47 4.70
CA GLU A 63 7.96 5.17 5.76
C GLU A 63 7.09 4.21 6.58
N VAL A 64 6.31 3.38 5.91
CA VAL A 64 5.42 2.38 6.55
C VAL A 64 6.23 1.40 7.40
N ALA A 65 7.41 0.99 6.90
CA ALA A 65 8.32 0.12 7.63
C ALA A 65 9.02 0.81 8.82
N GLY A 66 8.96 2.14 8.92
CA GLY A 66 9.66 2.94 9.92
C GLY A 66 11.15 3.13 9.63
N LEU A 67 11.57 2.92 8.37
CA LEU A 67 12.96 3.04 7.93
C LEU A 67 13.35 4.49 7.62
N VAL A 68 12.37 5.34 7.30
CA VAL A 68 12.55 6.78 7.12
C VAL A 68 11.45 7.56 7.84
N PRO A 69 11.67 8.84 8.19
CA PRO A 69 10.65 9.67 8.85
C PRO A 69 9.39 9.83 7.99
N GLY A 70 8.23 9.88 8.64
CA GLY A 70 6.96 10.16 7.95
C GLY A 70 6.98 11.52 7.23
N GLY A 71 6.46 11.56 6.01
CA GLY A 71 6.44 12.76 5.16
C GLY A 71 7.71 12.99 4.33
N THR A 72 8.53 11.95 4.17
CA THR A 72 9.68 11.95 3.26
C THR A 72 9.21 11.88 1.79
N ASN A 73 8.30 10.95 1.50
CA ASN A 73 7.62 10.76 0.23
C ASN A 73 6.76 11.98 -0.12
N ARG A 74 6.55 12.20 -1.42
CA ARG A 74 5.84 13.37 -1.94
C ARG A 74 4.51 13.04 -2.61
N ALA A 75 4.14 11.77 -2.64
CA ALA A 75 2.93 11.30 -3.31
C ALA A 75 1.73 11.25 -2.36
N ILE A 76 1.91 10.72 -1.14
CA ILE A 76 0.84 10.56 -0.17
C ILE A 76 1.25 11.01 1.22
N ARG A 77 0.29 11.52 1.97
CA ARG A 77 0.38 11.66 3.41
C ARG A 77 -0.20 10.39 4.05
N ILE A 78 0.57 9.79 4.95
CA ILE A 78 0.12 8.71 5.82
C ILE A 78 -0.24 9.35 7.16
N VAL A 79 -1.51 9.32 7.54
CA VAL A 79 -1.99 9.80 8.84
C VAL A 79 -2.23 8.58 9.71
N LEU A 80 -1.51 8.47 10.82
CA LEU A 80 -1.74 7.42 11.82
C LEU A 80 -2.76 7.92 12.84
N HIS A 81 -3.75 7.09 13.16
CA HIS A 81 -4.79 7.39 14.11
C HIS A 81 -4.48 6.75 15.48
N ALA A 82 -5.05 7.31 16.55
CA ALA A 82 -4.82 6.84 17.92
C ALA A 82 -5.40 5.43 18.17
N ASP A 83 -6.36 5.00 17.35
CA ASP A 83 -6.94 3.65 17.38
C ASP A 83 -6.06 2.60 16.68
N GLY A 84 -4.92 3.00 16.12
CA GLY A 84 -4.00 2.13 15.38
C GLY A 84 -4.32 2.02 13.90
N GLY A 85 -5.40 2.64 13.41
CA GLY A 85 -5.71 2.75 11.99
C GLY A 85 -4.81 3.75 11.27
N ALA A 86 -4.98 3.81 9.95
CA ALA A 86 -4.26 4.75 9.11
C ALA A 86 -5.13 5.29 7.97
N GLU A 87 -4.80 6.48 7.50
CA GLU A 87 -5.42 7.11 6.35
C GLU A 87 -4.37 7.52 5.32
N PHE A 88 -4.62 7.19 4.06
CA PHE A 88 -3.84 7.65 2.93
C PHE A 88 -4.54 8.81 2.24
N GLN A 89 -3.84 9.94 2.13
CA GLN A 89 -4.33 11.15 1.45
C GLN A 89 -3.36 11.50 0.31
N PRO A 90 -3.79 11.59 -0.95
CA PRO A 90 -2.89 11.96 -2.04
C PRO A 90 -2.50 13.44 -1.94
N LEU A 91 -1.30 13.75 -2.42
CA LEU A 91 -0.80 15.12 -2.53
C LEU A 91 -0.85 15.59 -3.99
N PRO A 92 -1.28 16.84 -4.27
CA PRO A 92 -1.74 17.85 -3.31
C PRO A 92 -3.22 17.73 -2.90
N ALA A 93 -3.98 16.82 -3.52
CA ALA A 93 -5.44 16.73 -3.38
C ALA A 93 -5.90 16.07 -2.06
N ARG A 94 -6.06 16.88 -1.01
CA ARG A 94 -6.38 16.38 0.35
C ARG A 94 -7.84 15.99 0.61
N SER A 95 -8.74 16.18 -0.35
CA SER A 95 -10.17 15.85 -0.17
C SER A 95 -10.50 14.38 -0.43
N LEU A 96 -9.54 13.61 -0.95
CA LEU A 96 -9.65 12.17 -1.13
C LEU A 96 -8.87 11.49 0.00
N ALA A 97 -9.48 10.49 0.62
CA ALA A 97 -8.84 9.69 1.63
C ALA A 97 -9.26 8.23 1.57
N LEU A 98 -8.30 7.33 1.73
CA LEU A 98 -8.53 5.91 1.99
C LEU A 98 -8.25 5.65 3.47
N SER A 99 -9.30 5.36 4.24
CA SER A 99 -9.20 5.11 5.68
C SER A 99 -9.24 3.61 5.97
N TYR A 100 -8.29 3.13 6.76
CA TYR A 100 -8.10 1.73 7.09
C TYR A 100 -8.16 1.49 8.60
N THR A 101 -8.75 0.36 8.99
CA THR A 101 -8.82 -0.07 10.40
C THR A 101 -7.44 -0.48 10.93
N ALA A 102 -7.30 -0.61 12.25
CA ALA A 102 -6.04 -1.06 12.85
C ALA A 102 -5.59 -2.44 12.34
N ALA A 103 -6.53 -3.38 12.19
CA ALA A 103 -6.23 -4.73 11.68
C ALA A 103 -5.77 -4.71 10.21
N GLU A 104 -6.37 -3.85 9.40
CA GLU A 104 -5.97 -3.63 8.01
C GLU A 104 -4.59 -3.03 7.90
N TRP A 105 -4.33 -2.02 8.73
CA TRP A 105 -3.05 -1.36 8.80
C TRP A 105 -1.93 -2.32 9.24
N ASP A 106 -2.16 -3.11 10.29
CA ASP A 106 -1.20 -4.11 10.76
C ASP A 106 -0.87 -5.16 9.68
N ALA A 107 -1.90 -5.64 8.96
CA ALA A 107 -1.71 -6.58 7.86
C ALA A 107 -0.94 -5.96 6.69
N PHE A 108 -1.20 -4.68 6.38
CA PHE A 108 -0.45 -3.94 5.37
C PHE A 108 1.01 -3.75 5.79
N VAL A 109 1.28 -3.28 7.02
CA VAL A 109 2.63 -3.12 7.57
C VAL A 109 3.40 -4.44 7.57
N ALA A 110 2.75 -5.56 7.91
CA ALA A 110 3.36 -6.88 7.84
C ALA A 110 3.75 -7.26 6.40
N GLY A 111 2.86 -7.03 5.42
CA GLY A 111 3.15 -7.25 4.00
C GLY A 111 4.28 -6.36 3.47
N VAL A 112 4.33 -5.09 3.89
CA VAL A 112 5.43 -4.17 3.57
C VAL A 112 6.77 -4.70 4.11
N ARG A 113 6.81 -5.09 5.39
CA ARG A 113 8.03 -5.64 6.01
C ARG A 113 8.46 -6.98 5.41
N ALA A 114 7.52 -7.72 4.83
CA ALA A 114 7.78 -8.96 4.09
C ALA A 114 8.17 -8.73 2.61
N GLY A 115 8.18 -7.48 2.12
CA GLY A 115 8.53 -7.14 0.74
C GLY A 115 7.46 -7.49 -0.30
N GLU A 116 6.21 -7.77 0.13
CA GLU A 116 5.12 -8.19 -0.76
C GLU A 116 4.75 -7.09 -1.77
N PHE A 117 4.99 -5.84 -1.39
CA PHE A 117 4.63 -4.67 -2.19
C PHE A 117 5.81 -4.02 -2.93
N ASP A 118 7.02 -4.59 -2.89
CA ASP A 118 8.13 -4.05 -3.67
C ASP A 118 7.85 -4.21 -5.16
N LEU A 119 8.09 -3.12 -5.91
CA LEU A 119 7.97 -3.11 -7.36
C LEU A 119 8.74 -4.28 -7.98
N PRO A 120 8.17 -4.99 -8.97
CA PRO A 120 8.90 -5.97 -9.73
C PRO A 120 10.09 -5.30 -10.44
N HIS A 121 11.20 -6.02 -10.58
CA HIS A 121 12.43 -5.52 -11.19
C HIS A 121 12.22 -4.93 -12.60
N SER A 122 11.18 -5.37 -13.32
CA SER A 122 10.78 -4.89 -14.64
C SER A 122 10.01 -3.56 -14.64
N ALA A 123 9.47 -3.12 -13.50
CA ALA A 123 8.71 -1.87 -13.36
C ALA A 123 9.55 -0.70 -12.83
N ARG A 124 10.85 -0.91 -12.54
CA ARG A 124 11.79 0.18 -12.25
C ARG A 124 12.04 0.95 -13.55
N PRO A 125 11.88 2.29 -13.60
CA PRO A 125 12.39 3.05 -14.71
C PRO A 125 13.90 2.82 -14.83
N ALA A 126 14.39 2.66 -16.06
CA ALA A 126 15.82 2.64 -16.33
C ALA A 126 16.44 3.95 -15.81
N ALA A 127 17.63 3.83 -15.23
CA ALA A 127 18.40 4.95 -14.67
C ALA A 127 18.70 6.03 -15.71
#